data_AF-A0A7C2Y7N9-F1
#
_entry.id   AF-A0A7C2Y7N9-F1
#
_cell.length_a   1.000
_cell.length_b   1.000
_cell.length_c   1.000
_cell.angle_alpha   90.00
_cell.angle_beta   90.00
_cell.angle_gamma   90.00
#
_symmetry.space_group_name_H-M   'P 1'
#
loop_
_entity.id
_entity.type
_entity.pdbx_description
1 polymer ?
#
loop_
_entity_poly.entity_id
_entity_poly.type
_entity_poly.pdbx_seq_one_letter_code
_entity_poly.pdbx_strand_id
1 'polypeptide(L)'
;MAGLTPAFHVESERIHHDHQVMLKQLTELELEFERLHCTADLRVASKIQETFRKMARLLPEHCLREETWLYATVAQVSAELATFAEEMKREHANVLAALNAFCVALDELPNFVDFAAAIRQLHEQGLDVVRVLRAHITLEEKELSGFL
;
A
#
# COMPACT_ATOMS: atom_id res chain seq x y z
N MET A 1 -10.59 -29.96 -8.95
CA MET A 1 -10.88 -28.52 -9.09
C MET A 1 -10.41 -27.86 -7.82
N ALA A 2 -9.38 -27.02 -7.90
CA ALA A 2 -8.95 -26.20 -6.77
C ALA A 2 -10.09 -25.21 -6.49
N GLY A 3 -10.97 -25.61 -5.58
CA GLY A 3 -12.25 -24.96 -5.38
C GLY A 3 -12.08 -23.74 -4.47
N LEU A 4 -12.86 -22.71 -4.76
CA LEU A 4 -13.16 -21.61 -3.86
C LEU A 4 -13.72 -22.19 -2.54
N THR A 5 -12.81 -22.54 -1.63
CA THR A 5 -13.18 -23.18 -0.36
C THR A 5 -13.83 -22.16 0.58
N PRO A 6 -14.58 -22.58 1.60
CA PRO A 6 -15.04 -21.67 2.64
C PRO A 6 -13.90 -20.87 3.28
N ALA A 7 -12.71 -21.47 3.44
CA ALA A 7 -11.53 -20.78 3.96
C ALA A 7 -11.03 -19.70 2.98
N PHE A 8 -11.04 -19.98 1.68
CA PHE A 8 -10.71 -18.98 0.66
C PHE A 8 -11.67 -17.78 0.72
N HIS A 9 -12.98 -18.02 0.83
CA HIS A 9 -13.96 -16.93 0.92
C HIS A 9 -13.73 -16.03 2.14
N VAL A 10 -13.44 -16.61 3.31
CA VAL A 10 -13.14 -15.83 4.52
C VAL A 10 -11.89 -14.96 4.35
N GLU A 11 -10.82 -15.51 3.77
CA GLU A 11 -9.59 -14.75 3.55
C GLU A 11 -9.75 -13.69 2.45
N SER A 12 -10.52 -13.99 1.40
CA SER A 12 -10.88 -13.05 0.34
C SER A 12 -11.66 -11.85 0.89
N GLU A 13 -12.71 -12.07 1.67
CA GLU A 13 -13.49 -10.99 2.32
C GLU A 13 -12.61 -10.15 3.25
N ARG A 14 -11.65 -10.79 3.93
CA ARG A 14 -10.68 -10.10 4.78
C ARG A 14 -9.71 -9.23 3.98
N ILE A 15 -9.21 -9.74 2.86
CA ILE A 15 -8.32 -8.99 1.94
C ILE A 15 -9.08 -7.79 1.38
N HIS A 16 -10.32 -7.98 0.92
CA HIS A 16 -11.17 -6.89 0.44
C HIS A 16 -11.40 -5.83 1.53
N HIS A 17 -11.66 -6.26 2.77
CA HIS A 17 -11.79 -5.32 3.89
C HIS A 17 -10.49 -4.54 4.13
N ASP A 18 -9.34 -5.21 4.11
CA ASP A 18 -8.04 -4.58 4.28
C ASP A 18 -7.79 -3.55 3.16
N HIS A 19 -8.15 -3.85 1.90
CA HIS A 19 -8.12 -2.90 0.78
C HIS A 19 -8.95 -1.65 1.04
N GLN A 20 -10.20 -1.80 1.48
CA GLN A 20 -11.05 -0.66 1.80
C GLN A 20 -10.42 0.22 2.90
N VAL A 21 -9.85 -0.39 3.94
CA VAL A 21 -9.18 0.32 5.02
C VAL A 21 -7.92 1.04 4.53
N MET A 22 -7.10 0.39 3.71
CA MET A 22 -5.88 0.98 3.16
C MET A 22 -6.21 2.12 2.18
N LEU A 23 -7.15 1.93 1.26
CA LEU A 23 -7.60 2.98 0.34
C LEU A 23 -8.12 4.22 1.07
N LYS A 24 -8.83 4.03 2.18
CA LYS A 24 -9.24 5.14 3.04
C LYS A 24 -8.05 5.86 3.68
N GLN A 25 -7.08 5.11 4.22
CA GLN A 25 -5.86 5.68 4.81
C GLN A 25 -5.03 6.45 3.76
N LEU A 26 -4.97 5.95 2.52
CA LEU A 26 -4.30 6.63 1.41
C LEU A 26 -4.98 7.96 1.06
N THR A 27 -6.31 8.00 1.05
CA THR A 27 -7.06 9.26 0.84
C THR A 27 -6.80 10.25 1.96
N GLU A 28 -6.75 9.77 3.21
CA GLU A 28 -6.41 10.63 4.35
C GLU A 28 -4.97 11.16 4.24
N LEU A 29 -4.01 10.33 3.80
CA LEU A 29 -2.63 10.74 3.56
C LEU A 29 -2.49 11.83 2.50
N GLU A 30 -3.18 11.71 1.36
CA GLU A 30 -3.19 12.75 0.31
C GLU A 30 -3.63 14.10 0.89
N LEU A 31 -4.71 14.11 1.68
CA LEU A 31 -5.21 15.33 2.33
C LEU A 31 -4.22 15.89 3.36
N GLU A 32 -3.53 15.04 4.12
CA GLU A 32 -2.50 15.50 5.06
C GLU A 32 -1.27 16.05 4.32
N PHE A 33 -0.88 15.49 3.18
CA PHE A 33 0.19 16.06 2.34
C PHE A 33 -0.18 17.45 1.81
N GLU A 34 -1.40 17.62 1.30
CA GLU A 34 -1.90 18.94 0.87
C GLU A 34 -1.87 19.96 2.01
N ARG A 35 -2.26 19.54 3.22
CA ARG A 35 -2.20 20.39 4.43
C ARG A 35 -0.78 20.73 4.83
N LEU A 36 0.14 19.76 4.77
CA LEU A 36 1.55 19.96 5.08
C LEU A 36 2.15 20.99 4.11
N HIS A 37 1.82 20.89 2.82
CA HIS A 37 2.25 21.84 1.81
C HIS A 37 1.76 23.27 2.09
N CYS A 38 0.50 23.42 2.53
CA CYS A 38 -0.09 24.73 2.82
C CYS A 38 0.40 25.36 4.13
N THR A 39 0.68 24.55 5.16
CA THR A 39 0.84 25.05 6.54
C THR A 39 2.22 24.84 7.13
N ALA A 40 3.02 23.91 6.60
CA ALA A 40 4.27 23.44 7.19
C ALA A 40 4.15 23.04 8.68
N ASP A 41 2.96 22.59 9.13
CA ASP A 41 2.70 22.21 10.52
C ASP A 41 3.36 20.86 10.86
N LEU A 42 4.26 20.87 11.85
CA LEU A 42 4.96 19.69 12.37
C LEU A 42 4.02 18.59 12.88
N ARG A 43 2.81 18.95 13.34
CA ARG A 43 1.79 17.97 13.75
C ARG A 43 1.25 17.20 12.56
N VAL A 44 1.10 17.85 11.41
CA VAL A 44 0.70 17.20 10.16
C VAL A 44 1.81 16.26 9.68
N ALA A 45 3.07 16.72 9.72
CA ALA A 45 4.22 15.86 9.41
C ALA A 45 4.29 14.62 10.33
N SER A 46 4.03 14.78 11.62
CA SER A 46 4.00 13.68 12.59
C SER A 46 2.89 12.68 12.30
N LYS A 47 1.69 13.16 11.91
CA LYS A 47 0.56 12.30 11.53
C LYS A 47 0.84 11.50 10.26
N ILE A 48 1.45 12.13 9.25
CA ILE A 48 1.92 11.44 8.04
C ILE A 48 2.90 10.34 8.45
N GLN A 49 3.91 10.65 9.26
CA GLN A 49 4.90 9.68 9.71
C GLN A 49 4.29 8.49 10.46
N GLU A 50 3.37 8.74 11.39
CA GLU A 50 2.66 7.67 12.11
C GLU A 50 1.87 6.77 11.15
N THR A 51 1.20 7.37 10.17
CA THR A 51 0.38 6.63 9.20
C THR A 51 1.25 5.75 8.30
N PHE A 52 2.34 6.29 7.75
CA PHE A 52 3.28 5.50 6.94
C PHE A 52 3.94 4.37 7.74
N ARG A 53 4.32 4.60 9.00
CA ARG A 53 4.85 3.54 9.87
C ARG A 53 3.84 2.44 10.13
N LYS A 54 2.58 2.82 10.38
CA LYS A 54 1.49 1.85 10.53
C LYS A 54 1.33 1.01 9.26
N MET A 55 1.34 1.64 8.09
CA MET A 55 1.26 0.93 6.81
C MET A 55 2.47 0.02 6.58
N ALA A 56 3.69 0.49 6.88
CA ALA A 56 4.90 -0.32 6.76
C ALA A 56 4.89 -1.58 7.65
N ARG A 57 4.13 -1.56 8.75
CA ARG A 57 3.90 -2.73 9.60
C ARG A 57 2.84 -3.68 9.03
N LEU A 58 1.75 -3.14 8.49
CA LEU A 58 0.58 -3.92 8.09
C LEU A 58 0.67 -4.47 6.66
N LEU A 59 1.26 -3.70 5.74
CA LEU A 59 1.32 -4.06 4.33
C LEU A 59 2.08 -5.37 4.06
N PRO A 60 3.23 -5.68 4.71
CA PRO A 60 3.89 -6.97 4.51
C PRO A 60 3.02 -8.16 4.89
N GLU A 61 2.25 -8.04 5.98
CA GLU A 61 1.34 -9.11 6.45
C GLU A 61 0.15 -9.29 5.50
N HIS A 62 -0.33 -8.18 4.90
CA HIS A 62 -1.36 -8.18 3.87
C HIS A 62 -0.88 -8.87 2.58
N CYS A 63 0.25 -8.42 2.04
CA CYS A 63 0.85 -8.99 0.83
C CYS A 63 1.09 -10.50 0.99
N LEU A 64 1.64 -10.94 2.13
CA LEU A 64 1.87 -12.37 2.39
C LEU A 64 0.55 -13.16 2.37
N ARG A 65 -0.54 -12.58 2.89
CA ARG A 65 -1.85 -13.23 2.90
C ARG A 65 -2.43 -13.36 1.49
N GLU A 66 -2.35 -12.30 0.69
CA GLU A 66 -2.77 -12.34 -0.72
C GLU A 66 -2.00 -13.40 -1.49
N GLU A 67 -0.67 -13.41 -1.33
CA GLU A 67 0.20 -14.38 -1.98
C GLU A 67 -0.14 -15.83 -1.60
N THR A 68 -0.44 -16.05 -0.32
CA THR A 68 -0.73 -17.37 0.24
C THR A 68 -2.12 -17.88 -0.15
N TRP A 69 -3.13 -17.01 -0.12
CA TRP A 69 -4.53 -17.41 -0.22
C TRP A 69 -5.17 -17.01 -1.54
N LEU A 70 -5.03 -15.75 -1.91
CA LEU A 70 -5.68 -15.20 -3.09
C LEU A 70 -4.95 -15.64 -4.36
N TYR A 71 -3.71 -15.21 -4.53
CA TYR A 71 -2.89 -15.46 -5.71
C TYR A 71 -2.65 -16.95 -5.97
N ALA A 72 -2.34 -17.70 -4.92
CA ALA A 72 -2.16 -19.15 -5.02
C ALA A 72 -3.42 -19.87 -5.53
N THR A 73 -4.61 -19.34 -5.24
CA THR A 73 -5.88 -19.90 -5.69
C THR A 73 -6.22 -19.44 -7.11
N VAL A 74 -6.18 -18.13 -7.39
CA VAL A 74 -6.56 -17.58 -8.71
C VAL A 74 -5.62 -18.04 -9.82
N ALA A 75 -4.33 -18.25 -9.52
CA ALA A 75 -3.36 -18.79 -10.48
C ALA A 75 -3.71 -20.20 -10.98
N GLN A 76 -4.56 -20.94 -10.25
CA GLN A 76 -5.01 -22.28 -10.66
C GLN A 76 -6.23 -22.25 -11.58
N VAL A 77 -6.85 -21.08 -11.76
CA VAL A 77 -8.08 -20.91 -12.56
C VAL A 77 -7.76 -20.74 -14.04
N SER A 78 -6.78 -19.89 -14.40
CA SER A 78 -6.35 -19.69 -15.79
C SER A 78 -4.88 -19.24 -15.85
N ALA A 79 -4.25 -19.43 -17.02
CA ALA A 79 -2.88 -18.98 -17.26
C ALA A 79 -2.72 -17.44 -17.23
N GLU A 80 -3.79 -16.73 -17.61
CA GLU A 80 -3.85 -15.26 -17.52
C GLU A 80 -3.82 -14.81 -16.06
N LEU A 81 -4.63 -15.42 -15.19
CA LEU A 81 -4.64 -15.12 -13.75
C LEU A 81 -3.35 -15.56 -13.06
N ALA A 82 -2.70 -16.62 -13.53
CA ALA A 82 -1.38 -17.00 -13.05
C ALA A 82 -0.32 -15.94 -13.39
N THR A 83 -0.35 -15.39 -14.61
CA THR A 83 0.55 -14.31 -15.02
C THR A 83 0.32 -13.06 -14.19
N PHE A 84 -0.95 -12.68 -14.03
CA PHE A 84 -1.34 -11.54 -13.19
C PHE A 84 -0.87 -11.70 -11.74
N ALA A 85 -1.08 -12.86 -11.12
CA ALA A 85 -0.64 -13.14 -9.75
C ALA A 85 0.89 -13.01 -9.57
N GLU A 86 1.68 -13.45 -10.56
CA GLU A 86 3.14 -13.28 -10.52
C GLU A 86 3.57 -11.82 -10.72
N GLU A 87 2.84 -11.06 -11.55
CA GLU A 87 3.08 -9.63 -11.69
C GLU A 87 2.78 -8.88 -10.39
N MET A 88 1.67 -9.19 -9.71
CA MET A 88 1.31 -8.55 -8.44
C MET A 88 2.32 -8.86 -7.33
N LYS A 89 2.82 -10.09 -7.22
CA LYS A 89 3.94 -10.44 -6.32
C LYS A 89 5.17 -9.58 -6.55
N ARG A 90 5.52 -9.34 -7.81
CA ARG A 90 6.64 -8.45 -8.14
C ARG A 90 6.34 -7.01 -7.75
N GLU A 91 5.11 -6.56 -7.93
CA GLU A 91 4.68 -5.23 -7.50
C GLU A 91 4.71 -5.07 -5.97
N HIS A 92 4.33 -6.09 -5.18
CA HIS A 92 4.49 -6.09 -3.72
C HIS A 92 5.92 -5.75 -3.31
N ALA A 93 6.92 -6.40 -3.91
CA ALA A 93 8.32 -6.13 -3.60
C ALA A 93 8.69 -4.66 -3.88
N ASN A 94 8.20 -4.08 -4.99
CA ASN A 94 8.46 -2.69 -5.35
C ASN A 94 7.79 -1.71 -4.38
N VAL A 95 6.51 -1.95 -4.06
CA VAL A 95 5.73 -1.10 -3.16
C VAL A 95 6.30 -1.13 -1.74
N LEU A 96 6.64 -2.32 -1.23
CA LEU A 96 7.27 -2.49 0.08
C LEU A 96 8.63 -1.79 0.14
N ALA A 97 9.44 -1.88 -0.92
CA ALA A 97 10.71 -1.18 -1.00
C ALA A 97 10.52 0.35 -1.00
N ALA A 98 9.58 0.88 -1.78
CA ALA A 98 9.27 2.31 -1.84
C ALA A 98 8.75 2.84 -0.49
N LEU A 99 7.84 2.09 0.15
CA LEU A 99 7.31 2.40 1.48
C LEU A 99 8.41 2.43 2.54
N ASN A 100 9.30 1.42 2.55
CA ASN A 100 10.41 1.37 3.47
C ASN A 100 11.41 2.52 3.25
N ALA A 101 11.77 2.80 2.00
CA ALA A 101 12.65 3.91 1.64
C ALA A 101 12.06 5.26 2.11
N PHE A 102 10.75 5.45 1.96
CA PHE A 102 10.07 6.64 2.44
C PHE A 102 10.06 6.75 3.97
N CYS A 103 9.81 5.65 4.69
CA CYS A 103 9.91 5.62 6.15
C CYS A 103 11.31 5.98 6.64
N VAL A 104 12.37 5.50 5.97
CA VAL A 104 13.75 5.89 6.28
C VAL A 104 13.97 7.38 6.06
N ALA A 105 13.50 7.94 4.93
CA ALA A 105 13.62 9.36 4.65
C ALA A 105 12.88 10.23 5.70
N LEU A 106 11.72 9.77 6.19
CA LEU A 106 10.99 10.41 7.29
C LEU A 106 11.77 10.39 8.61
N ASP A 107 12.46 9.29 8.92
CA ASP A 107 13.26 9.16 10.13
C ASP A 107 14.53 10.02 10.09
N GLU A 108 15.03 10.33 8.88
CA GLU A 108 16.16 11.22 8.67
C GLU A 108 15.78 12.71 8.71
N LEU A 109 14.48 13.05 8.69
CA LEU A 109 13.99 14.43 8.67
C LEU A 109 14.66 15.38 9.71
N PRO A 110 14.91 14.96 10.97
CA PRO A 110 15.59 15.81 11.95
C PRO A 110 17.04 16.16 11.62
N ASN A 111 17.68 15.42 10.69
CA ASN A 111 19.08 15.59 10.31
C ASN A 111 19.26 16.54 9.13
N PHE A 112 18.19 16.99 8.47
CA PHE A 112 18.28 17.91 7.34
C PHE A 112 18.55 19.35 7.79
N VAL A 113 19.59 19.97 7.21
CA VAL A 113 19.95 21.38 7.45
C VAL A 113 18.91 22.32 6.85
N ASP A 114 18.37 21.99 5.67
CA ASP A 114 17.26 22.70 5.03
C ASP A 114 15.96 21.91 5.21
N PHE A 115 15.27 22.21 6.31
CA PHE A 115 14.01 21.57 6.65
C PHE A 115 12.91 21.82 5.59
N ALA A 116 12.90 23.00 4.97
CA ALA A 116 11.88 23.33 3.97
C ALA A 116 12.08 22.53 2.67
N ALA A 117 13.33 22.35 2.23
CA ALA A 117 13.65 21.47 1.11
C ALA A 117 13.32 20.00 1.42
N ALA A 118 13.67 19.53 2.62
CA ALA A 118 13.36 18.17 3.05
C ALA A 118 11.85 17.88 3.05
N ILE A 119 11.04 18.80 3.58
CA ILE A 119 9.56 18.66 3.57
C ILE A 119 9.00 18.62 2.14
N ARG A 120 9.52 19.44 1.21
CA ARG A 120 9.08 19.40 -0.21
C ARG A 120 9.42 18.06 -0.86
N GLN A 121 10.63 17.55 -0.63
CA GLN A 121 11.04 16.25 -1.16
C GLN A 121 10.19 15.11 -0.59
N LEU A 122 9.97 15.09 0.72
CA LEU A 122 9.13 14.09 1.38
C LEU A 122 7.67 14.18 0.92
N HIS A 123 7.18 15.38 0.62
CA HIS A 123 5.85 15.53 0.05
C HIS A 123 5.73 14.84 -1.31
N GLU A 124 6.67 15.09 -2.24
CA GLU A 124 6.67 14.47 -3.56
C GLU A 124 6.84 12.94 -3.49
N GLN A 125 7.80 12.46 -2.70
CA GLN A 125 8.05 11.03 -2.52
C GLN A 125 6.87 10.33 -1.85
N GLY A 126 6.28 10.93 -0.83
CA GLY A 126 5.15 10.37 -0.11
C GLY A 126 3.90 10.26 -0.97
N LEU A 127 3.60 11.29 -1.77
CA LEU A 127 2.50 11.24 -2.75
C LEU A 127 2.74 10.18 -3.83
N ASP A 128 3.98 9.97 -4.26
CA ASP A 128 4.30 8.91 -5.21
C ASP A 128 4.02 7.52 -4.62
N VAL A 129 4.46 7.26 -3.38
CA VAL A 129 4.15 6.00 -2.68
C VAL A 129 2.64 5.79 -2.55
N VAL A 130 1.90 6.83 -2.16
CA VAL A 130 0.43 6.77 -2.05
C VAL A 130 -0.19 6.42 -3.39
N ARG A 131 0.24 7.08 -4.47
CA ARG A 131 -0.28 6.87 -5.82
C ARG A 131 -0.01 5.44 -6.30
N VAL A 132 1.20 4.93 -6.13
CA VAL A 132 1.57 3.58 -6.56
C VAL A 132 0.76 2.53 -5.79
N LEU A 133 0.69 2.65 -4.46
CA LEU A 133 -0.06 1.69 -3.65
C LEU A 133 -1.57 1.74 -3.93
N ARG A 134 -2.13 2.94 -4.15
CA ARG A 134 -3.54 3.09 -4.56
C ARG A 134 -3.80 2.42 -5.90
N ALA A 135 -2.93 2.65 -6.88
CA ALA A 135 -3.06 2.08 -8.22
C ALA A 135 -2.99 0.55 -8.18
N HIS A 136 -2.06 0.00 -7.39
CA HIS A 136 -1.91 -1.43 -7.16
C HIS A 136 -3.19 -2.05 -6.58
N ILE A 137 -3.66 -1.58 -5.41
CA ILE A 137 -4.88 -2.10 -4.77
C ILE A 137 -6.11 -1.98 -5.70
N THR A 138 -6.22 -0.86 -6.41
CA THR A 138 -7.35 -0.64 -7.34
C THR A 138 -7.31 -1.63 -8.51
N LEU A 139 -6.12 -1.96 -9.00
CA LEU A 139 -5.95 -2.93 -10.07
C LEU A 139 -6.34 -4.33 -9.59
N GLU A 140 -5.91 -4.72 -8.40
CA GLU A 140 -6.30 -6.01 -7.81
C GLU A 140 -7.80 -6.14 -7.61
N GLU A 141 -8.44 -5.14 -6.99
CA GLU A 141 -9.90 -5.09 -6.81
C GLU A 141 -10.66 -5.21 -8.12
N LYS A 142 -10.12 -4.63 -9.20
CA LYS A 142 -10.72 -4.67 -10.52
C LYS A 142 -10.55 -6.03 -11.20
N GLU A 143 -9.33 -6.55 -11.27
CA GLU A 143 -9.02 -7.78 -11.99
C GLU A 143 -9.46 -9.03 -11.22
N LEU A 144 -9.55 -8.93 -9.89
CA LEU A 144 -9.95 -10.02 -9.00
C LEU A 144 -11.35 -9.82 -8.41
N SER A 145 -12.20 -8.99 -8.99
CA SER A 145 -13.55 -8.69 -8.46
C SER A 145 -14.50 -9.90 -8.35
N GLY A 146 -14.18 -11.02 -9.02
CA GLY A 146 -14.90 -12.29 -8.88
C GLY A 146 -14.37 -13.17 -7.73
N PHE A 147 -13.32 -12.71 -7.05
CA PHE A 147 -12.56 -13.39 -6.02
C PHE A 147 -12.37 -12.53 -4.75
N LEU A 148 -12.89 -11.29 -4.72
CA LEU A 148 -12.84 -10.31 -3.65
C LEU A 148 -14.23 -9.78 -3.33
#